data_AF-A0A939GPQ5-F1
#
_entry.id   AF-A0A939GPQ5-F1
#
_cell.length_a   1.000
_cell.length_b   1.000
_cell.length_c   1.000
_cell.angle_alpha   90.00
_cell.angle_beta   90.00
_cell.angle_gamma   90.00
#
_symmetry.space_group_name_H-M   'P 1'
#
loop_
_entity.id
_entity.type
_entity.pdbx_description
1 polymer ?
#
loop_
_entity_poly.entity_id
_entity_poly.type
_entity_poly.pdbx_seq_one_letter_code
_entity_poly.pdbx_strand_id
1 'polypeptide(L)'
;MVQTLTKSVSFEEFIQSYPETGSRYELHNGEIVEMNPPVGDHEFVIGFLARKISGELDRLNLSYLIPKTTLIKTPKSESAYSPDILLLNPANLPNEPLWKKESTITQAASVPLVIEIVSSNWQTDYTHKTNDYESMGIPEYWIVDYGAFGGKRFIGNPKQPTISIYSLVDDEYIVNQFRGNDLIISPLFPELKLTLSQILQNI
;
A
#
# COMPACT_ATOMS: atom_id res chain seq x y z
N MET A 1 -15.74 31.58 8.08
CA MET A 1 -15.89 30.28 7.41
C MET A 1 -16.64 29.37 8.36
N VAL A 2 -17.78 28.82 7.94
CA VAL A 2 -18.50 27.82 8.75
C VAL A 2 -17.78 26.50 8.50
N GLN A 3 -17.03 26.05 9.51
CA GLN A 3 -16.42 24.72 9.50
C GLN A 3 -17.56 23.74 9.84
N THR A 4 -18.16 23.14 8.81
CA THR A 4 -19.05 21.99 9.01
C THR A 4 -18.22 20.89 9.67
N LEU A 5 -18.47 20.64 10.95
CA LEU A 5 -17.99 19.47 11.66
C LEU A 5 -18.66 18.24 11.02
N THR A 6 -18.03 17.69 9.98
CA THR A 6 -18.39 16.36 9.48
C THR A 6 -18.24 15.39 10.64
N LYS A 7 -19.29 14.66 10.98
CA LYS A 7 -19.23 13.65 12.05
C LYS A 7 -18.15 12.63 11.64
N SER A 8 -17.07 12.56 12.41
CA SER A 8 -16.02 11.55 12.22
C SER A 8 -16.63 10.16 12.43
N VAL A 9 -16.39 9.26 11.48
CA VAL A 9 -16.91 7.88 11.45
C VAL A 9 -15.87 6.97 12.10
N SER A 10 -16.28 6.18 13.09
CA SER A 10 -15.42 5.12 13.64
C SER A 10 -15.24 3.97 12.66
N PHE A 11 -14.16 3.21 12.79
CA PHE A 11 -13.96 2.00 12.00
C PHE A 11 -15.13 1.02 12.12
N GLU A 12 -15.69 0.84 13.31
CA GLU A 12 -16.83 -0.05 13.53
C GLU A 12 -18.08 0.42 12.77
N GLU A 13 -18.36 1.74 12.78
CA GLU A 13 -19.44 2.32 11.97
C GLU A 13 -19.16 2.15 10.47
N PHE A 14 -17.91 2.35 10.04
CA PHE A 14 -17.50 2.19 8.64
C PHE A 14 -17.73 0.76 8.13
N ILE A 15 -17.28 -0.26 8.85
CA ILE A 15 -17.46 -1.65 8.41
C ILE A 15 -18.93 -2.07 8.45
N GLN A 16 -19.69 -1.67 9.46
CA GLN A 16 -21.13 -1.98 9.54
C GLN A 16 -21.93 -1.32 8.42
N SER A 17 -21.46 -0.17 7.92
CA SER A 17 -22.10 0.58 6.84
C SER A 17 -21.44 0.38 5.48
N TYR A 18 -20.47 -0.56 5.37
CA TYR A 18 -19.69 -0.77 4.15
C TYR A 18 -20.64 -1.14 2.99
N PRO A 19 -20.73 -0.31 1.93
CA PRO A 19 -21.73 -0.54 0.89
C PRO A 19 -21.48 -1.79 0.06
N GLU A 20 -22.52 -2.59 -0.20
CA GLU A 20 -22.49 -3.74 -1.12
C GLU A 20 -22.59 -3.30 -2.61
N THR A 21 -21.96 -2.18 -2.98
CA THR A 21 -22.00 -1.66 -4.37
C THR A 21 -20.96 -2.33 -5.27
N GLY A 22 -19.98 -3.03 -4.69
CA GLY A 22 -18.81 -3.54 -5.39
C GLY A 22 -17.69 -2.50 -5.56
N SER A 23 -17.90 -1.25 -5.14
CA SER A 23 -16.83 -0.23 -5.05
C SER A 23 -15.88 -0.54 -3.89
N ARG A 24 -14.64 -0.05 -4.00
CA ARG A 24 -13.67 -0.06 -2.90
C ARG A 24 -13.84 1.23 -2.09
N TYR A 25 -13.82 1.13 -0.77
CA TYR A 25 -13.85 2.26 0.13
C TYR A 25 -12.70 2.15 1.12
N GLU A 26 -12.14 3.30 1.48
CA GLU A 26 -11.17 3.44 2.56
C GLU A 26 -11.75 4.38 3.63
N LEU A 27 -11.22 4.28 4.85
CA LEU A 27 -11.49 5.22 5.93
C LEU A 27 -10.20 6.01 6.17
N HIS A 28 -10.24 7.33 6.06
CA HIS A 28 -9.10 8.22 6.21
C HIS A 28 -9.35 9.10 7.44
N ASN A 29 -8.81 8.71 8.59
CA ASN A 29 -9.03 9.41 9.86
C ASN A 29 -10.52 9.73 10.14
N GLY A 30 -11.39 8.75 9.89
CA GLY A 30 -12.84 8.85 10.06
C GLY A 30 -13.61 9.53 8.92
N GLU A 31 -12.97 9.83 7.79
CA GLU A 31 -13.62 10.22 6.53
C GLU A 31 -13.73 9.01 5.60
N ILE A 32 -14.94 8.68 5.13
CA ILE A 32 -15.15 7.60 4.16
C ILE A 32 -14.76 8.12 2.77
N VAL A 33 -13.83 7.43 2.11
CA VAL A 33 -13.33 7.77 0.77
C VAL A 33 -13.69 6.64 -0.19
N GLU A 34 -14.50 6.93 -1.20
CA GLU A 34 -14.72 6.00 -2.32
C GLU A 34 -13.51 6.02 -3.26
N MET A 35 -12.96 4.85 -3.53
CA MET A 35 -11.84 4.70 -4.47
C MET A 35 -12.39 4.58 -5.89
N ASN A 36 -11.99 5.53 -6.74
CA ASN A 36 -12.33 5.46 -8.16
C ASN A 36 -11.78 4.17 -8.78
N PRO A 37 -12.49 3.57 -9.76
CA PRO A 37 -11.92 2.49 -10.56
C PRO A 37 -10.58 2.93 -11.16
N PRO A 38 -9.51 2.12 -11.00
CA PRO A 38 -8.21 2.46 -11.54
C PRO A 38 -8.22 2.45 -13.08
N VAL A 39 -7.31 3.20 -13.69
CA VAL A 39 -7.06 3.15 -15.14
C VAL A 39 -6.32 1.87 -15.50
N GLY A 40 -6.38 1.46 -16.78
CA GLY A 40 -5.78 0.21 -17.24
C GLY A 40 -4.28 0.06 -16.94
N ASP A 41 -3.51 1.14 -17.06
CA ASP A 41 -2.07 1.12 -16.77
C ASP A 41 -1.76 0.86 -15.28
N HIS A 42 -2.60 1.38 -14.39
CA HIS A 42 -2.49 1.15 -12.94
C HIS A 42 -2.74 -0.34 -12.62
N GLU A 43 -3.81 -0.91 -13.19
CA GLU A 43 -4.11 -2.36 -13.09
C GLU A 43 -3.00 -3.22 -13.71
N PHE A 44 -2.41 -2.79 -14.83
CA PHE A 44 -1.29 -3.49 -15.45
C PHE A 44 -0.09 -3.56 -14.50
N VAL A 45 0.27 -2.45 -13.87
CA VAL A 45 1.37 -2.39 -12.89
C VAL A 45 1.08 -3.30 -11.70
N ILE A 46 -0.14 -3.29 -11.15
CA ILE A 46 -0.56 -4.20 -10.07
C ILE A 46 -0.37 -5.65 -10.49
N GLY A 47 -0.95 -6.06 -11.63
CA GLY A 47 -0.91 -7.44 -12.09
C GLY A 47 0.51 -7.91 -12.40
N PHE A 48 1.34 -7.04 -12.99
CA PHE A 48 2.75 -7.34 -13.25
C PHE A 48 3.52 -7.57 -11.95
N LEU A 49 3.39 -6.66 -10.98
CA LEU A 49 4.09 -6.75 -9.70
C LEU A 49 3.63 -7.95 -8.88
N ALA A 50 2.32 -8.18 -8.78
CA ALA A 50 1.77 -9.34 -8.11
C ALA A 50 2.34 -10.64 -8.68
N ARG A 51 2.43 -10.76 -10.02
CA ARG A 51 3.04 -11.94 -10.66
C ARG A 51 4.51 -12.12 -10.31
N LYS A 52 5.29 -11.03 -10.29
CA LYS A 52 6.73 -11.08 -9.95
C LYS A 52 6.96 -11.44 -8.49
N ILE A 53 6.19 -10.82 -7.59
CA ILE A 53 6.28 -11.05 -6.16
C ILE A 53 5.86 -12.47 -5.82
N SER A 54 4.76 -12.98 -6.38
CA SER A 54 4.36 -14.39 -6.18
C SER A 54 5.45 -15.37 -6.60
N GLY A 55 6.16 -15.09 -7.70
CA GLY A 55 7.30 -15.92 -8.11
C GLY A 55 8.46 -15.92 -7.09
N GLU A 56 8.72 -14.78 -6.44
CA GLU A 56 9.71 -14.70 -5.37
C GLU A 56 9.23 -15.40 -4.08
N LEU A 57 7.93 -15.31 -3.75
CA LEU A 57 7.35 -16.04 -2.62
C LEU A 57 7.55 -17.56 -2.80
N ASP A 58 7.25 -18.09 -3.99
CA ASP A 58 7.48 -19.50 -4.32
C ASP A 58 8.96 -19.88 -4.25
N ARG A 59 9.83 -19.05 -4.85
CA ARG A 59 11.28 -19.29 -4.89
C ARG A 59 11.89 -19.32 -3.49
N LEU A 60 11.43 -18.44 -2.59
CA LEU A 60 11.90 -18.34 -1.21
C LEU A 60 11.12 -19.25 -0.24
N ASN A 61 10.10 -19.98 -0.73
CA ASN A 61 9.19 -20.79 0.08
C ASN A 61 8.54 -20.00 1.23
N LEU A 62 8.15 -18.76 0.97
CA LEU A 62 7.45 -17.89 1.91
C LEU A 62 5.94 -18.13 1.80
N SER A 63 5.29 -18.44 2.91
CA SER A 63 3.85 -18.73 2.95
C SER A 63 2.96 -17.47 2.95
N TYR A 64 3.48 -16.33 2.51
CA TYR A 64 2.70 -15.09 2.45
C TYR A 64 1.67 -15.15 1.33
N LEU A 65 0.55 -14.47 1.52
CA LEU A 65 -0.56 -14.43 0.56
C LEU A 65 -0.79 -13.00 0.06
N ILE A 66 -1.40 -12.87 -1.11
CA ILE A 66 -1.81 -11.57 -1.68
C ILE A 66 -3.34 -11.52 -1.70
N PRO A 67 -4.01 -11.07 -0.62
CA PRO A 67 -5.45 -10.92 -0.62
C PRO A 67 -5.88 -9.73 -1.50
N LYS A 68 -7.06 -9.83 -2.11
CA LYS A 68 -7.59 -8.80 -3.01
C LYS A 68 -8.17 -7.58 -2.27
N THR A 69 -8.81 -7.81 -1.12
CA THR A 69 -9.70 -6.80 -0.50
C THR A 69 -9.47 -6.67 1.01
N THR A 70 -8.32 -7.11 1.51
CA THR A 70 -8.01 -7.00 2.94
C THR A 70 -7.72 -5.56 3.30
N LEU A 71 -8.31 -5.10 4.41
CA LEU A 71 -8.07 -3.78 4.97
C LEU A 71 -6.90 -3.81 5.98
N ILE A 72 -6.14 -2.72 6.01
CA ILE A 72 -5.20 -2.42 7.09
C ILE A 72 -5.84 -1.36 7.97
N LYS A 73 -6.35 -1.74 9.15
CA LYS A 73 -6.78 -0.77 10.16
C LYS A 73 -5.56 -0.34 10.96
N THR A 74 -5.22 0.93 10.86
CA THR A 74 -4.09 1.49 11.61
C THR A 74 -4.48 1.64 13.08
N PRO A 75 -3.57 1.39 14.05
CA PRO A 75 -3.94 1.36 15.47
C PRO A 75 -4.08 2.74 16.11
N LYS A 76 -3.49 3.79 15.52
CA LYS A 76 -3.44 5.14 16.13
C LYS A 76 -4.43 6.15 15.55
N SER A 77 -5.22 5.76 14.55
CA SER A 77 -6.22 6.62 13.92
C SER A 77 -7.47 5.81 13.54
N GLU A 78 -8.53 6.52 13.15
CA GLU A 78 -9.68 5.92 12.48
C GLU A 78 -9.37 5.75 10.98
N SER A 79 -8.16 5.31 10.62
CA SER A 79 -7.81 4.98 9.24
C SER A 79 -7.87 3.48 9.00
N ALA A 80 -8.50 3.10 7.89
CA ALA A 80 -8.47 1.75 7.33
C ALA A 80 -8.26 1.82 5.82
N TYR A 81 -7.11 1.33 5.37
CA TYR A 81 -6.71 1.40 3.96
C TYR A 81 -6.93 0.07 3.27
N SER A 82 -7.21 0.11 1.96
CA SER A 82 -7.29 -1.04 1.08
C SER A 82 -6.10 -0.92 0.12
N PRO A 83 -4.94 -1.53 0.43
CA PRO A 83 -3.76 -1.35 -0.41
C PRO A 83 -3.93 -2.01 -1.77
N ASP A 84 -3.21 -1.52 -2.78
CA ASP A 84 -3.19 -2.14 -4.11
C ASP A 84 -2.54 -3.53 -4.11
N ILE A 85 -1.43 -3.71 -3.39
CA ILE A 85 -0.85 -5.02 -3.09
C ILE A 85 -0.48 -5.07 -1.61
N LEU A 86 -1.01 -6.08 -0.93
CA LEU A 86 -0.67 -6.43 0.44
C LEU A 86 -0.05 -7.82 0.46
N LEU A 87 1.12 -7.98 1.08
CA LEU A 87 1.55 -9.29 1.55
C LEU A 87 0.98 -9.54 2.94
N LEU A 88 0.24 -10.63 3.08
CA LEU A 88 -0.36 -11.09 4.32
C LEU A 88 0.47 -12.25 4.87
N ASN A 89 0.82 -12.20 6.16
CA ASN A 89 1.47 -13.28 6.89
C ASN A 89 0.42 -14.17 7.60
N PRO A 90 0.10 -15.38 7.10
CA PRO A 90 -0.93 -16.22 7.71
C PRO A 90 -0.60 -16.68 9.13
N ALA A 91 0.69 -16.77 9.47
CA ALA A 91 1.13 -17.23 10.79
C ALA A 91 0.71 -16.29 11.92
N ASN A 92 0.49 -14.99 11.63
CA ASN A 92 0.06 -14.02 12.63
C ASN A 92 -1.48 -13.85 12.69
N LEU A 93 -2.24 -14.46 11.78
CA LEU A 93 -3.71 -14.33 11.74
C LEU A 93 -4.44 -14.72 13.04
N PRO A 94 -3.97 -15.69 13.85
CA PRO A 94 -4.59 -15.95 15.16
C PRO A 94 -4.56 -14.76 16.12
N ASN A 95 -3.66 -13.79 15.91
CA ASN A 95 -3.54 -12.57 16.71
C ASN A 95 -4.38 -11.42 16.15
N GLU A 96 -5.03 -11.59 15.00
CA GLU A 96 -5.84 -10.56 14.36
C GLU A 96 -7.32 -10.67 14.80
N PRO A 97 -7.81 -9.76 15.66
CA PRO A 97 -9.14 -9.89 16.26
C PRO A 97 -10.28 -9.72 15.24
N LEU A 98 -10.03 -9.00 14.15
CA LEU A 98 -11.04 -8.70 13.13
C LEU A 98 -11.07 -9.73 12.01
N TRP A 99 -9.93 -10.37 11.70
CA TRP A 99 -9.71 -11.20 10.51
C TRP A 99 -10.84 -12.17 10.16
N LYS A 100 -11.34 -12.92 11.15
CA LYS A 100 -12.39 -13.94 10.96
C LYS A 100 -13.74 -13.34 10.58
N LYS A 101 -14.04 -12.13 11.05
CA LYS A 101 -15.33 -11.46 10.86
C LYS A 101 -15.29 -10.53 9.66
N GLU A 102 -14.18 -9.81 9.52
CA GLU A 102 -13.95 -8.71 8.59
C GLU A 102 -12.51 -8.87 8.13
N SER A 103 -12.26 -9.05 6.82
CA SER A 103 -10.90 -9.28 6.28
C SER A 103 -10.01 -8.05 6.51
N THR A 104 -9.53 -7.91 7.74
CA THR A 104 -8.90 -6.71 8.27
C THR A 104 -7.78 -7.13 9.21
N ILE A 105 -6.62 -6.53 9.02
CA ILE A 105 -5.47 -6.68 9.90
C ILE A 105 -5.23 -5.40 10.69
N THR A 106 -4.60 -5.53 11.85
CA THR A 106 -4.34 -4.45 12.81
C THR A 106 -2.90 -4.45 13.32
N GLN A 107 -2.13 -5.50 13.02
CA GLN A 107 -0.74 -5.65 13.48
C GLN A 107 0.24 -5.69 12.31
N ALA A 108 1.35 -4.96 12.43
CA ALA A 108 2.42 -5.00 11.42
C ALA A 108 3.01 -6.40 11.22
N ALA A 109 3.01 -7.25 12.25
CA ALA A 109 3.46 -8.65 12.13
C ALA A 109 2.65 -9.48 11.12
N SER A 110 1.45 -9.03 10.74
CA SER A 110 0.61 -9.61 9.69
C SER A 110 0.96 -9.09 8.29
N VAL A 111 1.82 -8.09 8.17
CA VAL A 111 2.06 -7.32 6.94
C VAL A 111 3.55 -7.20 6.62
N PRO A 112 4.15 -8.15 5.91
CA PRO A 112 5.55 -8.06 5.52
C PRO A 112 5.84 -6.96 4.48
N LEU A 113 4.86 -6.60 3.65
CA LEU A 113 5.03 -5.62 2.57
C LEU A 113 3.68 -5.03 2.17
N VAL A 114 3.67 -3.72 1.93
CA VAL A 114 2.59 -3.00 1.23
C VAL A 114 3.15 -2.33 -0.02
N ILE A 115 2.41 -2.35 -1.12
CA ILE A 115 2.74 -1.60 -2.34
C ILE A 115 1.50 -0.81 -2.77
N GLU A 116 1.67 0.49 -2.96
CA GLU A 116 0.65 1.38 -3.51
C GLU A 116 1.09 1.87 -4.89
N ILE A 117 0.15 1.84 -5.85
CA ILE A 117 0.41 2.30 -7.20
C ILE A 117 -0.21 3.69 -7.31
N VAL A 118 0.62 4.69 -7.58
CA VAL A 118 0.19 6.08 -7.47
C VAL A 118 -0.81 6.43 -8.57
N SER A 119 -1.89 7.10 -8.18
CA SER A 119 -2.89 7.65 -9.10
C SER A 119 -3.12 9.16 -8.83
N SER A 120 -4.32 9.66 -9.12
CA SER A 120 -4.65 11.08 -8.95
C SER A 120 -4.56 11.58 -7.50
N ASN A 121 -4.71 10.70 -6.50
CA ASN A 121 -4.63 11.03 -5.06
C ASN A 121 -3.23 10.79 -4.45
N TRP A 122 -2.18 11.04 -5.23
CA TRP A 122 -0.79 10.74 -4.88
C TRP A 122 -0.33 11.30 -3.53
N GLN A 123 -0.90 12.42 -3.08
CA GLN A 123 -0.54 13.01 -1.79
C GLN A 123 -0.75 12.02 -0.65
N THR A 124 -1.84 11.25 -0.70
CA THR A 124 -2.18 10.29 0.35
C THR A 124 -1.11 9.21 0.49
N ASP A 125 -0.66 8.64 -0.64
CA ASP A 125 0.34 7.56 -0.64
C ASP A 125 1.69 8.05 -0.10
N TYR A 126 2.13 9.24 -0.51
CA TYR A 126 3.41 9.86 -0.14
C TYR A 126 3.39 10.59 1.21
N THR A 127 2.24 10.76 1.88
CA THR A 127 2.18 11.41 3.20
C THR A 127 1.43 10.57 4.22
N HIS A 128 0.10 10.49 4.12
CA HIS A 128 -0.73 9.91 5.18
C HIS A 128 -0.45 8.41 5.34
N LYS A 129 -0.51 7.65 4.25
CA LYS A 129 -0.23 6.20 4.27
C LYS A 129 1.21 5.90 4.67
N THR A 130 2.18 6.69 4.17
CA THR A 130 3.59 6.55 4.59
C THR A 130 3.75 6.67 6.11
N ASN A 131 3.20 7.74 6.70
CA ASN A 131 3.30 7.97 8.15
C ASN A 131 2.53 6.91 8.97
N ASP A 132 1.36 6.50 8.50
CA ASP A 132 0.53 5.53 9.21
C ASP A 132 1.16 4.12 9.17
N TYR A 133 1.73 3.71 8.03
CA TYR A 133 2.43 2.43 7.91
C TYR A 133 3.75 2.41 8.68
N GLU A 134 4.50 3.52 8.70
CA GLU A 134 5.69 3.70 9.53
C GLU A 134 5.34 3.55 11.02
N SER A 135 4.36 4.33 11.47
CA SER A 135 3.91 4.31 12.86
C SER A 135 3.28 2.97 13.28
N MET A 136 2.78 2.19 12.33
CA MET A 136 2.28 0.83 12.58
C MET A 136 3.43 -0.17 12.72
N GLY A 137 4.60 0.12 12.16
CA GLY A 137 5.78 -0.73 12.17
C GLY A 137 5.85 -1.71 11.00
N ILE A 138 5.18 -1.40 9.88
CA ILE A 138 5.26 -2.24 8.68
C ILE A 138 6.70 -2.18 8.14
N PRO A 139 7.39 -3.32 7.96
CA PRO A 139 8.83 -3.32 7.69
C PRO A 139 9.21 -2.79 6.31
N GLU A 140 8.34 -2.92 5.31
CA GLU A 140 8.62 -2.49 3.95
C GLU A 140 7.37 -1.92 3.27
N TYR A 141 7.50 -0.74 2.65
CA TYR A 141 6.43 -0.05 1.95
C TYR A 141 6.92 0.53 0.62
N TRP A 142 6.23 0.21 -0.47
CA TRP A 142 6.59 0.66 -1.81
C TRP A 142 5.56 1.63 -2.35
N ILE A 143 6.03 2.70 -2.98
CA ILE A 143 5.21 3.61 -3.77
C ILE A 143 5.70 3.54 -5.21
N VAL A 144 4.84 3.05 -6.12
CA VAL A 144 5.16 2.94 -7.55
C VAL A 144 4.47 4.07 -8.31
N ASP A 145 5.23 5.11 -8.60
CA ASP A 145 4.75 6.27 -9.36
C ASP A 145 5.10 6.14 -10.84
N TYR A 146 4.26 5.40 -11.56
CA TYR A 146 4.46 5.09 -12.97
C TYR A 146 4.23 6.30 -13.89
N GLY A 147 3.30 7.19 -13.53
CA GLY A 147 2.90 8.37 -14.32
C GLY A 147 3.63 9.65 -13.93
N ALA A 148 4.56 9.58 -12.96
CA ALA A 148 5.18 10.74 -12.35
C ALA A 148 4.15 11.74 -11.80
N PHE A 149 3.15 11.26 -11.05
CA PHE A 149 2.09 12.08 -10.46
C PHE A 149 2.57 12.85 -9.22
N GLY A 150 3.45 12.25 -8.44
CA GLY A 150 3.98 12.77 -7.18
C GLY A 150 4.56 14.18 -7.27
N GLY A 151 4.53 14.92 -6.16
CA GLY A 151 5.12 16.25 -6.09
C GLY A 151 6.63 16.23 -6.34
N LYS A 152 7.19 17.35 -6.84
CA LYS A 152 8.63 17.50 -7.12
C LYS A 152 9.54 17.15 -5.92
N ARG A 153 9.05 17.40 -4.69
CA ARG A 153 9.77 17.06 -3.46
C ARG A 153 9.94 15.55 -3.25
N PHE A 154 9.04 14.74 -3.83
CA PHE A 154 9.05 13.30 -3.71
C PHE A 154 9.76 12.65 -4.89
N ILE A 155 9.46 13.04 -6.13
CA ILE A 155 9.98 12.31 -7.30
C ILE A 155 11.05 13.07 -8.09
N GLY A 156 11.45 14.26 -7.63
CA GLY A 156 12.48 15.09 -8.24
C GLY A 156 11.95 16.12 -9.24
N ASN A 157 12.88 16.88 -9.82
CA ASN A 157 12.63 17.89 -10.85
C ASN A 157 13.75 17.83 -11.91
N PRO A 158 13.47 17.45 -13.18
CA PRO A 158 12.15 17.17 -13.74
C PRO A 158 11.48 15.96 -13.08
N LYS A 159 10.15 15.97 -13.07
CA LYS A 159 9.36 14.84 -12.59
C LYS A 159 9.53 13.68 -13.56
N GLN A 160 9.75 12.48 -13.04
CA GLN A 160 9.91 11.26 -13.83
C GLN A 160 9.38 10.05 -13.04
N PRO A 161 9.00 8.96 -13.73
CA PRO A 161 8.53 7.76 -13.07
C PRO A 161 9.54 7.28 -12.04
N THR A 162 9.06 6.95 -10.84
CA THR A 162 9.90 6.65 -9.69
C THR A 162 9.24 5.58 -8.86
N ILE A 163 10.02 4.59 -8.42
CA ILE A 163 9.62 3.72 -7.31
C ILE A 163 10.37 4.16 -6.05
N SER A 164 9.63 4.43 -4.98
CA SER A 164 10.18 4.73 -3.65
C SER A 164 9.96 3.52 -2.75
N ILE A 165 11.04 2.94 -2.22
CA ILE A 165 10.99 1.84 -1.26
C ILE A 165 11.41 2.38 0.09
N TYR A 166 10.47 2.34 1.03
CA TYR A 166 10.64 2.64 2.43
C TYR A 166 10.95 1.33 3.17
N SER A 167 12.02 1.33 3.94
CA SER A 167 12.44 0.21 4.79
C SER A 167 12.50 0.69 6.24
N LEU A 168 11.83 0.00 7.15
CA LEU A 168 11.82 0.37 8.56
C LEU A 168 13.15 -0.02 9.21
N VAL A 169 13.86 0.98 9.75
CA VAL A 169 15.13 0.84 10.46
C VAL A 169 15.05 1.66 11.73
N ASP A 170 15.22 1.03 12.90
CA ASP A 170 15.16 1.69 14.21
C ASP A 170 13.91 2.59 14.39
N ASP A 171 12.74 2.04 14.03
CA ASP A 171 11.41 2.68 14.09
C ASP A 171 11.18 3.87 13.12
N GLU A 172 12.10 4.13 12.19
CA GLU A 172 11.95 5.15 11.13
C GLU A 172 12.10 4.56 9.74
N TYR A 173 11.35 5.06 8.78
CA TYR A 173 11.50 4.69 7.38
C TYR A 173 12.69 5.39 6.73
N ILE A 174 13.59 4.57 6.19
CA ILE A 174 14.62 5.01 5.25
C ILE A 174 14.12 4.75 3.82
N VAL A 175 14.12 5.79 3.00
CA VAL A 175 13.63 5.72 1.61
C VAL A 175 14.78 5.61 0.61
N ASN A 176 14.68 4.65 -0.31
CA ASN A 176 15.50 4.57 -1.51
C ASN A 176 14.63 4.74 -2.75
N GLN A 177 15.13 5.46 -3.75
CA GLN A 177 14.40 5.73 -4.98
C GLN A 177 15.11 5.15 -6.19
N PHE A 178 14.35 4.46 -7.04
CA PHE A 178 14.86 3.80 -8.23
C PHE A 178 14.10 4.28 -9.46
N ARG A 179 14.81 4.42 -10.57
CA ARG A 179 14.27 4.95 -11.83
C ARG A 179 14.86 4.21 -13.02
N GLY A 180 14.12 4.19 -14.13
CA GLY A 180 14.59 3.55 -15.36
C GLY A 180 15.12 2.13 -15.13
N ASN A 181 16.40 1.91 -15.42
CA ASN A 181 17.08 0.62 -15.30
C ASN A 181 17.78 0.36 -13.96
N ASP A 182 17.58 1.22 -12.96
CA ASP A 182 18.09 0.96 -11.61
C ASP A 182 17.50 -0.36 -11.09
N LEU A 183 18.36 -1.24 -10.59
CA LEU A 183 17.92 -2.46 -9.93
C LEU A 183 17.27 -2.09 -8.60
N ILE A 184 16.02 -2.53 -8.44
CA ILE A 184 15.25 -2.36 -7.22
C ILE A 184 15.89 -3.19 -6.10
N ILE A 185 16.13 -2.55 -4.96
CA ILE A 185 16.65 -3.21 -3.76
C ILE A 185 15.52 -3.32 -2.75
N SER A 186 15.15 -4.56 -2.42
CA SER A 186 14.13 -4.90 -1.42
C SER A 186 14.77 -5.69 -0.28
N PRO A 187 14.65 -5.24 0.98
CA PRO A 187 15.02 -6.05 2.13
C PRO A 187 14.31 -7.41 2.19
N LEU A 188 13.01 -7.46 1.84
CA LEU A 188 12.24 -8.70 1.81
C LEU A 188 12.64 -9.63 0.65
N PHE A 189 13.03 -9.06 -0.49
CA PHE A 189 13.47 -9.81 -1.67
C PHE A 189 14.88 -9.39 -2.14
N PRO A 190 15.96 -9.74 -1.41
CA PRO A 190 17.32 -9.25 -1.70
C PRO A 190 17.89 -9.64 -3.07
N GLU A 191 17.37 -10.73 -3.65
CA GLU A 191 17.80 -11.25 -4.96
C GLU A 191 16.85 -10.85 -6.10
N LEU A 192 15.86 -9.98 -5.83
CA LEU A 192 14.92 -9.50 -6.83
C LEU A 192 15.64 -8.75 -7.95
N LYS A 193 15.62 -9.32 -9.15
CA LYS A 193 16.16 -8.67 -10.35
C LYS A 193 15.03 -7.99 -11.13
N LEU A 194 14.59 -6.85 -10.63
CA LEU A 194 13.54 -6.04 -11.24
C LEU A 194 13.97 -4.57 -11.35
N THR A 195 13.56 -3.91 -12.42
CA THR A 195 13.78 -2.48 -12.66
C THR A 195 12.45 -1.79 -12.96
N LEU A 196 12.38 -0.47 -12.77
CA LEU A 196 11.18 0.29 -13.12
C LEU A 196 10.88 0.19 -14.62
N SER A 197 11.88 0.27 -15.49
CA SER A 197 11.71 0.10 -16.94
C SER A 197 11.07 -1.23 -17.33
N GLN A 198 11.32 -2.31 -16.58
CA GLN A 198 10.64 -3.60 -16.82
C GLN A 198 9.19 -3.60 -16.35
N ILE A 199 8.89 -2.95 -15.22
CA ILE A 199 7.51 -2.79 -14.72
C ILE A 199 6.70 -1.99 -15.76
N LEU A 200 7.30 -0.95 -16.32
CA LEU A 200 6.63 -0.02 -17.24
C LEU A 200 6.76 -0.43 -18.73
N GLN A 201 7.31 -1.61 -19.04
CA GLN A 201 7.68 -1.96 -20.42
C GLN A 201 6.52 -1.93 -21.43
N ASN A 202 5.28 -2.10 -20.96
CA ASN A 202 4.08 -2.19 -21.81
C ASN A 202 3.07 -1.05 -21.57
N ILE A 203 3.50 0.05 -20.95
CA ILE A 203 2.69 1.26 -20.75
C ILE A 203 3.46 2.50 -21.22
#